data_AF-A0A833D289-F1
#
_entry.id   AF-A0A833D289-F1
#
_cell.length_a   1.000
_cell.length_b   1.000
_cell.length_c   1.000
_cell.angle_alpha   90.00
_cell.angle_beta   90.00
_cell.angle_gamma   90.00
#
_symmetry.space_group_name_H-M   'P 1'
#
loop_
_entity.id
_entity.type
_entity.pdbx_description
1 polymer ?
#
loop_
_entity_poly.entity_id
_entity_poly.type
_entity_poly.pdbx_seq_one_letter_code
_entity_poly.pdbx_strand_id
1 'polypeptide(L)'
;MSGDAYTLKPWSDVVEPHEDVRTGELAMGTYAANLAAVAFGDDDGPEVYADAERFFASTYFTEAMQGILRDVSSSLAGEPGDRVLQLRTPFGGGKTHSLLALYHLATSPEAASGVPELADLPRPEGVRVAVPCGRASDRATRPTAPR
;
A
#
# COMPACT_ATOMS: atom_id res chain seq x y z
N MET A 1 -7.98 -46.95 11.75
CA MET A 1 -7.70 -45.95 10.71
C MET A 1 -7.18 -44.73 11.43
N SER A 2 -5.86 -44.59 11.54
CA SER A 2 -5.24 -43.42 12.17
C SER A 2 -5.38 -42.27 11.18
N GLY A 3 -6.17 -41.25 11.54
CA GLY A 3 -6.30 -40.06 10.72
C GLY A 3 -4.99 -39.30 10.73
N ASP A 4 -4.38 -39.14 9.55
CA ASP A 4 -3.30 -38.19 9.33
C ASP A 4 -3.87 -36.78 9.57
N ALA A 5 -3.83 -36.34 10.82
CA ALA A 5 -4.01 -34.95 11.16
C ALA A 5 -2.92 -34.18 10.41
N TYR A 6 -3.33 -33.36 9.44
CA TYR A 6 -2.47 -32.57 8.55
C TYR A 6 -1.23 -32.04 9.29
N THR A 7 -0.07 -32.65 9.02
CA THR A 7 1.21 -32.14 9.52
C THR A 7 1.58 -30.95 8.64
N LEU A 8 1.26 -29.75 9.11
CA LEU A 8 1.69 -28.51 8.47
C LEU A 8 3.22 -28.46 8.46
N LYS A 9 3.80 -28.21 7.29
CA LYS A 9 5.25 -27.99 7.18
C LYS A 9 5.63 -26.70 7.91
N PRO A 10 6.79 -26.65 8.58
CA PRO A 10 7.36 -25.40 9.09
C PRO A 10 7.41 -24.34 7.98
N TRP A 11 7.14 -23.08 8.32
CA TRP A 11 7.17 -21.99 7.34
C TRP A 11 8.55 -21.87 6.67
N SER A 12 9.63 -22.12 7.42
CA SER A 12 11.01 -22.13 6.93
C SER A 12 11.27 -23.14 5.80
N ASP A 13 10.42 -24.16 5.69
CA ASP A 13 10.59 -25.24 4.71
C ASP A 13 9.79 -24.99 3.42
N VAL A 14 8.94 -23.95 3.41
CA VAL A 14 8.03 -23.65 2.29
C VAL A 14 8.18 -22.25 1.73
N VAL A 15 8.93 -21.37 2.39
CA VAL A 15 9.27 -20.04 1.87
C VAL A 15 10.75 -19.74 2.07
N GLU A 16 11.31 -18.98 1.14
CA GLU A 16 12.65 -18.42 1.26
C GLU A 16 12.53 -16.97 1.79
N PRO A 17 13.15 -16.64 2.94
CA PRO A 17 13.18 -15.26 3.43
C PRO A 17 13.87 -14.33 2.42
N HIS A 18 13.47 -13.07 2.44
CA HIS A 18 14.08 -12.04 1.60
C HIS A 18 15.59 -11.89 1.87
N GLU A 19 16.34 -11.42 0.88
CA GLU A 19 17.81 -11.43 0.88
C GLU A 19 18.41 -10.70 2.09
N ASP A 20 17.86 -9.54 2.45
CA ASP A 20 18.24 -8.73 3.62
C ASP A 20 18.15 -9.49 4.95
N VAL A 21 17.11 -10.31 5.14
CA VAL A 21 16.94 -11.16 6.33
C VAL A 21 17.99 -12.27 6.34
N ARG A 22 18.33 -12.81 5.18
CA ARG A 22 19.32 -13.90 5.05
C ARG A 22 20.75 -13.42 5.24
N THR A 23 21.09 -12.23 4.74
CA THR A 23 22.43 -11.63 4.87
C THR A 23 22.63 -10.96 6.22
N GLY A 24 21.55 -10.66 6.95
CA GLY A 24 21.58 -9.95 8.23
C GLY A 24 21.74 -8.43 8.07
N GLU A 25 21.63 -7.91 6.85
CA GLU A 25 21.69 -6.48 6.53
C GLU A 25 20.34 -5.79 6.79
N LEU A 26 19.90 -5.85 8.05
CA LEU A 26 18.64 -5.27 8.51
C LEU A 26 18.77 -3.76 8.69
N ALA A 27 18.76 -3.00 7.59
CA ALA A 27 18.61 -1.56 7.68
C ALA A 27 17.20 -1.25 8.23
N MET A 28 17.13 -0.72 9.45
CA MET A 28 15.86 -0.48 10.16
C MET A 28 14.86 0.42 9.41
N GLY A 29 15.34 1.23 8.46
CA GLY A 29 14.50 2.05 7.58
C GLY A 29 13.80 1.25 6.46
N THR A 30 14.29 0.07 6.11
CA THR A 30 13.80 -0.74 4.98
C THR A 30 12.35 -1.19 5.14
N TYR A 31 11.88 -1.33 6.38
CA TYR A 31 10.52 -1.82 6.67
C TYR A 31 9.58 -0.71 7.16
N ALA A 32 10.05 0.54 7.19
CA ALA A 32 9.26 1.68 7.61
C ALA A 32 8.68 2.40 6.40
N ALA A 33 7.41 2.09 6.09
CA ALA A 33 6.65 2.84 5.10
C ALA A 33 6.69 4.35 5.39
N ASN A 34 7.05 5.15 4.37
CA ASN A 34 7.11 6.60 4.45
C ASN A 34 6.35 7.24 3.27
N LEU A 35 5.13 7.69 3.55
CA LEU A 35 4.28 8.34 2.53
C LEU A 35 4.90 9.62 1.96
N ALA A 36 5.62 10.40 2.77
CA ALA A 36 6.20 11.66 2.32
C ALA A 36 7.32 11.40 1.30
N ALA A 37 8.19 10.42 1.58
CA ALA A 37 9.25 10.04 0.65
C ALA A 37 8.69 9.57 -0.69
N VAL A 38 7.65 8.73 -0.67
CA VAL A 38 6.97 8.26 -1.90
C VAL A 38 6.28 9.40 -2.64
N ALA A 39 5.59 10.29 -1.93
CA ALA A 39 4.82 11.36 -2.54
C ALA A 39 5.68 12.48 -3.14
N PHE A 40 6.85 12.75 -2.55
CA PHE A 40 7.76 13.84 -2.96
C PHE A 40 8.97 13.36 -3.75
N GLY A 41 9.19 12.05 -3.84
CA GLY A 41 10.32 11.47 -4.58
C GLY A 41 11.66 11.60 -3.84
N ASP A 42 11.66 11.49 -2.51
CA ASP A 42 12.93 11.36 -1.77
C ASP A 42 13.52 9.97 -2.03
N ASP A 43 14.74 9.92 -2.57
CA ASP A 43 15.47 8.70 -2.96
C ASP A 43 15.92 7.81 -1.77
N ASP A 44 15.67 8.23 -0.53
CA ASP A 44 16.07 7.50 0.68
C ASP A 44 15.11 6.35 1.07
N GLY A 45 14.03 6.14 0.30
CA GLY A 45 13.00 5.15 0.59
C GLY A 45 13.18 3.82 -0.18
N PRO A 46 12.81 2.67 0.41
CA PRO A 46 12.80 1.38 -0.30
C PRO A 46 11.90 1.40 -1.54
N GLU A 47 12.41 0.92 -2.67
CA GLU A 47 11.70 0.94 -3.95
C GLU A 47 10.36 0.18 -3.90
N VAL A 48 10.24 -0.83 -3.03
CA VAL A 48 9.00 -1.59 -2.78
C VAL A 48 7.83 -0.70 -2.36
N TYR A 49 8.07 0.46 -1.75
CA TYR A 49 7.02 1.40 -1.38
C TYR A 49 6.77 2.48 -2.42
N ALA A 50 7.78 2.83 -3.23
CA ALA A 50 7.71 3.89 -4.21
C ALA A 50 7.07 3.43 -5.53
N ASP A 51 7.36 2.20 -5.95
CA ASP A 51 6.76 1.59 -7.14
C ASP A 51 5.42 0.95 -6.80
N ALA A 52 4.36 1.34 -7.53
CA ALA A 52 3.00 0.90 -7.24
C ALA A 52 2.80 -0.60 -7.48
N GLU A 53 3.41 -1.16 -8.52
CA GLU A 53 3.27 -2.59 -8.85
C GLU A 53 3.96 -3.46 -7.79
N ARG A 54 5.20 -3.12 -7.42
CA ARG A 54 5.93 -3.81 -6.35
C ARG A 54 5.25 -3.66 -5.00
N PHE A 55 4.71 -2.48 -4.70
CA PHE A 55 3.96 -2.23 -3.47
C PHE A 55 2.77 -3.17 -3.38
N PHE A 56 1.95 -3.25 -4.43
CA PHE A 56 0.76 -4.09 -4.43
C PHE A 56 1.12 -5.58 -4.43
N ALA A 57 2.13 -6.01 -5.19
CA ALA A 57 2.63 -7.39 -5.18
C ALA A 57 3.17 -7.83 -3.80
N SER A 58 3.69 -6.88 -3.02
CA SER A 58 4.27 -7.13 -1.69
C SER A 58 3.31 -6.83 -0.53
N THR A 59 2.04 -6.52 -0.82
CA THR A 59 1.06 -6.13 0.19
C THR A 59 0.01 -7.22 0.40
N TYR A 60 -0.17 -7.61 1.66
CA TYR A 60 -1.31 -8.42 2.05
C TYR A 60 -2.53 -7.54 2.38
N PHE A 61 -3.59 -7.67 1.58
CA PHE A 61 -4.81 -6.88 1.74
C PHE A 61 -5.76 -7.50 2.76
N THR A 62 -5.61 -7.10 4.02
CA THR A 62 -6.59 -7.47 5.07
C THR A 62 -8.00 -6.98 4.73
N GLU A 63 -9.04 -7.65 5.22
CA GLU A 63 -10.44 -7.25 5.04
C GLU A 63 -10.68 -5.79 5.46
N ALA A 64 -10.07 -5.37 6.58
CA ALA A 64 -10.17 -3.99 7.06
C ALA A 64 -9.55 -2.98 6.08
N MET A 65 -8.40 -3.32 5.49
CA MET A 65 -7.77 -2.48 4.46
C MET A 65 -8.64 -2.42 3.20
N GLN A 66 -9.14 -3.55 2.72
CA GLN A 66 -10.03 -3.59 1.56
C GLN A 66 -11.29 -2.73 1.77
N GLY A 67 -11.87 -2.75 2.97
CA GLY A 67 -12.99 -1.86 3.34
C GLY A 67 -12.63 -0.39 3.21
N ILE A 68 -11.50 0.05 3.77
CA ILE A 68 -11.01 1.43 3.65
C ILE A 68 -10.81 1.83 2.19
N LEU A 69 -10.16 0.98 1.39
CA LEU A 69 -9.92 1.26 -0.03
C LEU A 69 -11.24 1.40 -0.80
N ARG A 70 -12.21 0.52 -0.53
CA ARG A 70 -13.54 0.55 -1.14
C ARG A 70 -14.33 1.81 -0.79
N ASP A 71 -14.35 2.20 0.48
CA ASP A 71 -15.07 3.38 0.93
C ASP A 71 -14.51 4.66 0.27
N VAL A 72 -13.17 4.79 0.24
CA VAL A 72 -12.52 5.94 -0.40
C VAL A 72 -12.76 5.96 -1.90
N SER A 73 -12.52 4.84 -2.60
CA SER A 73 -12.73 4.75 -4.05
C SER A 73 -14.17 5.06 -4.43
N SER A 74 -15.15 4.56 -3.67
CA SER A 74 -16.57 4.83 -3.93
C SER A 74 -16.90 6.31 -3.70
N SER A 75 -16.40 6.91 -2.61
CA SER A 75 -16.59 8.34 -2.34
C SER A 75 -15.99 9.22 -3.43
N LEU A 76 -14.81 8.88 -3.93
CA LEU A 76 -14.15 9.57 -5.05
C LEU A 76 -14.88 9.38 -6.37
N ALA A 77 -15.59 8.25 -6.56
CA ALA A 77 -16.47 8.01 -7.70
C ALA A 77 -17.82 8.77 -7.63
N GLY A 78 -18.06 9.51 -6.53
CA GLY A 78 -19.27 10.33 -6.35
C GLY A 78 -20.37 9.66 -5.53
N GLU A 79 -20.15 8.44 -5.04
CA GLU A 79 -21.13 7.75 -4.19
C GLU A 79 -21.25 8.44 -2.81
N PRO A 80 -22.43 8.36 -2.17
CA PRO A 80 -22.60 8.81 -0.80
C PRO A 80 -21.67 8.04 0.16
N GLY A 81 -21.05 8.74 1.11
CA GLY A 81 -20.18 8.13 2.11
C GLY A 81 -19.40 9.15 2.92
N ASP A 82 -18.64 8.66 3.90
CA ASP A 82 -17.79 9.50 4.75
C ASP A 82 -16.57 10.00 3.98
N ARG A 83 -16.45 11.33 3.88
CA ARG A 83 -15.35 12.00 3.19
C ARG A 83 -14.17 12.35 4.10
N VAL A 84 -14.30 12.02 5.38
CA VAL A 84 -13.29 12.24 6.41
C VAL A 84 -13.07 10.93 7.14
N LEU A 85 -11.92 10.33 6.93
CA LEU A 85 -11.55 9.05 7.52
C LEU A 85 -10.45 9.25 8.55
N GLN A 86 -10.67 8.70 9.74
CA GLN A 86 -9.65 8.65 10.78
C GLN A 86 -9.16 7.22 10.98
N LEU A 87 -7.92 6.95 10.57
CA LEU A 87 -7.29 5.65 10.77
C LEU A 87 -6.89 5.48 12.25
N ARG A 88 -7.73 4.77 13.01
CA ARG A 88 -7.50 4.45 14.43
C ARG A 88 -7.01 3.02 14.57
N THR A 89 -5.69 2.83 14.50
CA THR A 89 -5.07 1.54 14.85
C THR A 89 -3.92 1.75 15.85
N PRO A 90 -3.61 0.76 16.70
CA PRO A 90 -2.40 0.77 17.54
C PRO A 90 -1.11 0.93 16.72
N PHE A 91 0.03 1.10 17.39
CA PHE A 91 1.33 1.07 16.73
C PHE A 91 1.50 -0.23 15.92
N GLY A 92 2.01 -0.13 14.70
CA GLY A 92 2.14 -1.27 13.77
C GLY A 92 0.85 -1.65 13.02
N GLY A 93 -0.30 -1.04 13.30
CA GLY A 93 -1.57 -1.39 12.65
C GLY A 93 -1.77 -0.84 11.24
N GLY A 94 -0.71 -0.71 10.42
CA GLY A 94 -0.83 -0.49 8.98
C GLY A 94 -1.26 0.89 8.48
N LYS A 95 -1.37 1.95 9.32
CA LYS A 95 -1.88 3.27 8.89
C LYS A 95 -1.15 3.85 7.68
N THR A 96 0.18 3.93 7.76
CA THR A 96 0.98 4.47 6.64
C THR A 96 0.87 3.59 5.40
N HIS A 97 0.76 2.28 5.59
CA HIS A 97 0.58 1.31 4.50
C HIS A 97 -0.77 1.48 3.80
N SER A 98 -1.86 1.69 4.56
CA SER A 98 -3.18 2.04 4.02
C SER A 98 -3.15 3.35 3.24
N LEU A 99 -2.45 4.37 3.75
CA LEU A 99 -2.30 5.63 3.03
C LEU A 99 -1.48 5.48 1.73
N LEU A 100 -0.42 4.66 1.73
CA LEU A 100 0.33 4.34 0.51
C LEU A 100 -0.52 3.62 -0.52
N ALA A 101 -1.35 2.66 -0.11
CA ALA A 101 -2.24 1.97 -1.03
C ALA A 101 -3.26 2.93 -1.67
N LEU A 102 -3.85 3.84 -0.87
CA LEU A 102 -4.73 4.89 -1.39
C LEU A 102 -4.00 5.84 -2.34
N TYR A 103 -2.76 6.22 -2.00
CA TYR A 103 -1.92 7.06 -2.84
C TYR A 103 -1.64 6.40 -4.20
N HIS A 104 -1.26 5.12 -4.20
CA HIS A 104 -0.99 4.36 -5.42
C HIS A 104 -2.25 4.12 -6.26
N LEU A 105 -3.39 3.81 -5.63
CA LEU A 105 -4.67 3.72 -6.34
C LEU A 105 -5.07 5.04 -7.00
N ALA A 106 -4.80 6.17 -6.36
CA ALA A 106 -5.15 7.48 -6.90
C ALA A 106 -4.19 7.98 -8.00
N THR A 107 -2.92 7.59 -7.95
CA THR A 107 -1.88 8.13 -8.86
C THR A 107 -1.44 7.16 -9.95
N SER A 108 -1.61 5.85 -9.71
CA SER A 108 -1.22 4.75 -10.61
C SER A 108 -2.26 3.62 -10.53
N PRO A 109 -3.56 3.88 -10.80
CA PRO A 109 -4.65 2.91 -10.62
C PRO A 109 -4.43 1.59 -11.35
N GLU A 110 -3.73 1.64 -12.49
CA GLU A 110 -3.51 0.48 -13.36
C GLU A 110 -2.59 -0.58 -12.73
N ALA A 111 -1.73 -0.19 -11.80
CA ALA A 111 -0.89 -1.11 -11.03
C ALA A 111 -1.74 -2.07 -10.15
N ALA A 112 -2.97 -1.70 -9.79
CA ALA A 112 -3.86 -2.55 -9.01
C ALA A 112 -4.62 -3.59 -9.86
N SER A 113 -4.50 -3.56 -11.20
CA SER A 113 -5.22 -4.47 -12.10
C SER A 113 -4.87 -5.95 -11.91
N GLY A 114 -3.66 -6.24 -11.43
CA GLY A 114 -3.20 -7.59 -11.13
C GLY A 114 -3.62 -8.12 -9.76
N VAL A 115 -4.33 -7.34 -8.95
CA VAL A 115 -4.68 -7.67 -7.56
C VAL A 115 -6.14 -8.09 -7.47
N PRO A 116 -6.45 -9.39 -7.29
CA PRO A 116 -7.83 -9.88 -7.23
C PRO A 116 -8.70 -9.18 -6.18
N GLU A 117 -8.12 -8.89 -5.02
CA GLU A 117 -8.80 -8.23 -3.89
C GLU A 117 -9.23 -6.80 -4.20
N LEU A 118 -8.62 -6.17 -5.20
CA LEU A 118 -8.89 -4.79 -5.61
C LEU A 118 -9.64 -4.70 -6.95
N ALA A 119 -9.96 -5.83 -7.58
CA ALA A 119 -10.54 -5.88 -8.92
C ALA A 119 -11.90 -5.14 -9.00
N ASP A 120 -12.71 -5.24 -7.96
CA ASP A 120 -14.06 -4.67 -7.90
C ASP A 120 -14.09 -3.21 -7.42
N LEU A 121 -12.94 -2.59 -7.17
CA LEU A 121 -12.89 -1.22 -6.66
C LEU A 121 -13.22 -0.21 -7.77
N PRO A 122 -14.04 0.82 -7.49
CA PRO A 122 -14.21 1.95 -8.41
C PRO A 122 -12.87 2.62 -8.71
N ARG A 123 -12.66 2.98 -9.99
CA ARG A 123 -11.47 3.69 -10.46
C ARG A 123 -11.85 5.06 -11.05
N PRO A 124 -12.10 6.06 -10.20
CA PRO A 124 -12.44 7.39 -10.67
C PRO A 124 -11.26 8.03 -11.41
N GLU A 125 -11.54 8.70 -12.52
CA GLU A 125 -10.55 9.44 -13.28
C GLU A 125 -10.33 10.84 -12.70
N GLY A 126 -9.16 11.43 -12.97
CA GLY A 126 -8.86 12.82 -12.61
C GLY A 126 -8.70 13.08 -11.11
N VAL A 127 -8.45 12.04 -10.32
CA VAL A 127 -8.14 12.17 -8.89
C VAL A 127 -6.85 12.97 -8.73
N ARG A 128 -6.89 13.98 -7.86
CA ARG A 128 -5.73 14.79 -7.49
C ARG A 128 -5.42 14.57 -6.02
N VAL A 129 -4.17 14.23 -5.73
CA VAL A 129 -3.71 13.92 -4.37
C VAL A 129 -2.93 15.10 -3.81
N ALA A 130 -3.16 15.38 -2.52
CA ALA A 130 -2.33 16.30 -1.73
C ALA A 130 -1.90 15.57 -0.46
N VAL A 131 -0.63 15.65 -0.11
CA VAL A 131 -0.04 14.96 1.05
C VAL A 131 0.53 16.02 2.01
N PRO A 132 -0.20 16.42 3.06
CA PRO A 132 0.34 17.31 4.08
C PRO A 132 1.33 16.54 4.98
N CYS A 133 2.60 16.91 4.96
CA CYS A 133 3.61 16.37 5.88
C CYS A 133 4.21 17.50 6.72
N GLY A 134 4.38 17.26 8.02
CA GLY A 134 4.99 18.24 8.95
C GLY A 134 6.47 18.59 8.64
N ARG A 135 7.10 17.94 7.65
CA ARG A 135 8.45 18.23 7.16
C ARG A 135 8.50 18.87 5.76
N ALA A 136 7.41 18.83 4.98
CA ALA A 136 7.32 19.46 3.67
C ALA A 136 5.83 19.67 3.32
N SER A 137 5.43 20.93 3.23
CA SER A 137 4.11 21.35 2.73
C SER A 137 4.21 21.64 1.23
N ASP A 138 4.59 20.65 0.42
CA ASP A 138 4.55 20.81 -1.03
C ASP A 138 3.38 20.06 -1.66
N ARG A 139 2.88 20.62 -2.77
CA ARG A 139 1.83 19.99 -3.58
C ARG A 139 2.49 18.91 -4.43
N ALA A 140 2.32 17.65 -4.06
CA ALA A 140 2.72 16.53 -4.91
C ALA A 140 1.84 16.46 -6.18
N THR A 141 2.15 17.29 -7.18
CA THR A 141 1.69 17.10 -8.55
C THR A 141 2.81 16.42 -9.32
N ARG A 142 2.64 15.12 -9.66
CA ARG A 142 3.49 14.45 -10.64
C ARG A 142 3.50 15.29 -11.93
N PRO A 143 4.63 15.47 -12.62
CA PRO A 143 4.63 16.14 -13.92
C PRO A 143 3.75 15.33 -14.87
N THR A 144 2.69 15.95 -15.40
CA THR A 144 1.94 15.38 -16.51
C THR A 144 2.89 15.21 -17.70
N ALA A 145 3.05 13.98 -18.19
CA ALA A 145 3.73 13.75 -19.46
C ALA A 145 3.07 14.60 -20.56
N PRO A 146 3.85 15.22 -21.47
CA PRO A 146 3.27 15.98 -22.57
C PRO A 146 2.48 15.03 -23.48
N ARG A 147 1.27 15.48 -23.86
CA ARG A 147 0.43 14.87 -24.89
C ARG A 147 1.11 14.89 -26.25
#